data_AF-J3C473-F1
#
_entry.id   AF-J3C473-F1
#
_cell.length_a   1.000
_cell.length_b   1.000
_cell.length_c   1.000
_cell.angle_alpha   90.00
_cell.angle_beta   90.00
_cell.angle_gamma   90.00
#
_symmetry.space_group_name_H-M   'P 1'
#
loop_
_entity.id
_entity.type
_entity.pdbx_description
1 polymer ?
#
loop_
_entity_poly.entity_id
_entity_poly.type
_entity_poly.pdbx_seq_one_letter_code
_entity_poly.pdbx_strand_id
1 'polypeptide(L)'
;MGKIKLFNEGDVILTNPAEGFWGIAVVLSEREKTEKYHPMCHIAITPIICKHKIEFSELKIEELKPLEFERVYALKNVEEFSKIETCIGVYTRRNKENIKIIGSINPKTVYDGPLPFEPWYDLKIT
;
A
#
# COMPACT_ATOMS: atom_id res chain seq x y z
N MET A 1 -1.84 26.70 11.80
CA MET A 1 -1.57 25.30 11.35
C MET A 1 -2.46 25.02 10.14
N GLY A 2 -1.88 24.69 8.99
CA GLY A 2 -2.66 24.31 7.81
C GLY A 2 -3.45 23.03 8.04
N LYS A 3 -4.60 22.88 7.36
CA LYS A 3 -5.43 21.68 7.43
C LYS A 3 -4.67 20.50 6.82
N ILE A 4 -4.33 19.48 7.61
CA ILE A 4 -3.66 18.26 7.14
C ILE A 4 -4.60 17.54 6.16
N LYS A 5 -4.09 17.21 4.97
CA LYS A 5 -4.83 16.39 3.99
C LYS A 5 -4.83 14.93 4.46
N LEU A 6 -5.94 14.24 4.22
CA LEU A 6 -6.07 12.81 4.47
C LEU A 6 -6.03 12.05 3.15
N PHE A 7 -5.38 10.90 3.16
CA PHE A 7 -5.57 9.86 2.16
C PHE A 7 -6.96 9.27 2.29
N ASN A 8 -7.61 9.07 1.15
CA ASN A 8 -8.93 8.47 1.03
C ASN A 8 -8.87 7.19 0.23
N GLU A 9 -9.84 6.30 0.49
CA GLU A 9 -10.02 5.09 -0.30
C GLU A 9 -10.08 5.41 -1.81
N GLY A 10 -9.31 4.67 -2.60
CA GLY A 10 -9.19 4.85 -4.05
C GLY A 10 -8.12 5.86 -4.48
N ASP A 11 -7.52 6.65 -3.58
CA ASP A 11 -6.45 7.59 -3.94
C ASP A 11 -5.28 6.86 -4.61
N VAL A 12 -4.84 7.39 -5.75
CA VAL A 12 -3.64 6.94 -6.46
C VAL A 12 -2.48 7.87 -6.13
N ILE A 13 -1.49 7.31 -5.45
CA ILE A 13 -0.35 8.01 -4.88
C ILE A 13 0.85 7.84 -5.82
N LEU A 14 1.46 8.96 -6.18
CA LEU A 14 2.75 8.96 -6.85
C LEU A 14 3.87 8.88 -5.80
N THR A 15 4.64 7.80 -5.84
CA THR A 15 5.76 7.55 -4.93
C THR A 15 7.10 7.87 -5.62
N ASN A 16 8.13 8.11 -4.82
CA ASN A 16 9.51 8.32 -5.29
C ASN A 16 10.43 7.45 -4.43
N PRO A 17 10.57 6.14 -4.75
CA PRO A 17 11.34 5.21 -3.94
C PRO A 17 12.85 5.46 -3.98
N ALA A 18 13.37 6.07 -5.06
CA ALA A 18 14.76 6.39 -5.25
C ALA A 18 14.92 7.55 -6.24
N GLU A 19 16.01 8.30 -6.14
CA GLU A 19 16.27 9.44 -7.03
C GLU A 19 16.17 9.05 -8.52
N GLY A 20 15.35 9.78 -9.27
CA GLY A 20 15.09 9.51 -10.68
C GLY A 20 14.09 8.38 -10.96
N PHE A 21 13.52 7.74 -9.93
CA PHE A 21 12.51 6.69 -10.08
C PHE A 21 11.18 7.09 -9.45
N TRP A 22 10.10 6.84 -10.17
CA TRP A 22 8.74 7.13 -9.76
C TRP A 22 7.92 5.86 -9.77
N GLY A 23 7.12 5.65 -8.72
CA GLY A 23 6.25 4.49 -8.61
C GLY A 23 4.82 4.87 -8.27
N ILE A 24 3.96 3.85 -8.22
CA ILE A 24 2.55 4.02 -7.91
C ILE A 24 2.16 3.18 -6.71
N ALA A 25 1.39 3.79 -5.82
CA ALA A 25 0.70 3.10 -4.75
C ALA A 25 -0.78 3.49 -4.76
N VAL A 26 -1.65 2.62 -4.24
CA VAL A 26 -3.10 2.85 -4.20
C VAL A 26 -3.61 2.64 -2.78
N VAL A 27 -4.45 3.57 -2.31
CA VAL A 27 -5.16 3.43 -1.05
C VAL A 27 -6.33 2.48 -1.25
N LEU A 28 -6.28 1.30 -0.65
CA LEU A 28 -7.26 0.24 -0.87
C LEU A 28 -8.51 0.37 0.01
N SER A 29 -8.34 0.84 1.23
CA SER A 29 -9.42 1.05 2.18
C SER A 29 -8.98 2.01 3.27
N GLU A 30 -9.95 2.51 4.03
CA GLU A 30 -9.70 3.47 5.09
C GLU A 30 -10.53 3.22 6.35
N ARG A 31 -10.02 3.74 7.46
CA ARG A 31 -10.68 3.72 8.76
C ARG A 31 -10.55 5.08 9.42
N GLU A 32 -11.66 5.54 9.98
CA GLU A 32 -11.69 6.73 10.81
C GLU A 32 -10.90 6.55 12.11
N LYS A 33 -10.64 7.67 12.78
CA LYS A 33 -10.03 7.64 14.12
C LYS A 33 -10.90 6.81 15.06
N THR A 34 -10.28 5.93 15.84
CA THR A 34 -10.93 5.25 16.96
C THR A 34 -10.34 5.73 18.30
N GLU A 35 -10.86 5.25 19.42
CA GLU A 35 -10.30 5.56 20.74
C GLU A 35 -8.84 5.08 20.87
N LYS A 36 -8.53 3.94 20.26
CA LYS A 36 -7.20 3.29 20.36
C LYS A 36 -6.24 3.68 19.24
N TYR A 37 -6.76 4.04 18.06
CA TYR A 37 -5.93 4.23 16.87
C TYR A 37 -6.22 5.56 16.17
N HIS A 38 -5.17 6.12 15.58
CA HIS A 38 -5.29 7.21 14.61
C HIS A 38 -6.12 6.77 13.39
N PRO A 39 -6.58 7.71 12.54
CA PRO A 39 -7.16 7.34 11.25
C PRO A 39 -6.11 6.60 10.41
N MET A 40 -6.49 5.45 9.85
CA MET A 40 -5.59 4.51 9.16
C MET A 40 -6.13 4.12 7.78
N CYS A 41 -5.24 3.65 6.92
CA CYS A 41 -5.58 3.14 5.60
C CYS A 41 -4.67 1.98 5.22
N HIS A 42 -5.14 1.16 4.27
CA HIS A 42 -4.32 0.18 3.60
C HIS A 42 -3.75 0.80 2.32
N ILE A 43 -2.45 0.69 2.11
CA ILE A 43 -1.80 1.15 0.88
C ILE A 43 -1.13 -0.05 0.23
N ALA A 44 -1.54 -0.34 -1.02
CA ALA A 44 -0.88 -1.29 -1.88
C ALA A 44 0.22 -0.60 -2.67
N ILE A 45 1.43 -1.15 -2.62
CA ILE A 45 2.53 -0.74 -3.50
C ILE A 45 2.42 -1.57 -4.78
N THR A 46 2.45 -0.94 -5.94
CA THR A 46 2.39 -1.65 -7.24
C THR A 46 3.81 -1.93 -7.78
N PRO A 47 3.98 -2.88 -8.72
CA PRO A 47 5.28 -3.10 -9.36
C PRO A 47 5.67 -1.99 -10.37
N ILE A 48 4.80 -1.00 -10.60
CA ILE A 48 5.06 0.08 -11.57
C ILE A 48 6.18 0.97 -11.04
N ILE A 49 7.28 1.02 -11.79
CA ILE A 49 8.41 1.92 -11.57
C ILE A 49 8.87 2.47 -12.93
N CYS A 50 8.98 3.79 -13.04
CA CYS A 50 9.43 4.48 -14.25
C CYS A 50 10.55 5.48 -13.95
N LYS A 51 11.35 5.80 -14.96
CA LYS A 51 12.42 6.81 -14.88
C LYS A 51 11.94 8.25 -15.11
N HIS A 52 10.67 8.41 -15.47
CA HIS A 52 10.01 9.70 -15.61
C HIS A 52 8.87 9.82 -14.60
N LYS A 53 8.45 11.05 -14.34
CA LYS A 53 7.33 11.32 -13.45
C LYS A 53 6.04 10.87 -14.14
N ILE A 54 5.41 9.85 -13.58
CA ILE A 54 4.19 9.24 -14.13
C ILE A 54 2.99 10.15 -13.88
N GLU A 55 2.21 10.43 -14.91
CA GLU A 55 0.90 11.07 -14.80
C GLU A 55 -0.22 10.04 -14.84
N PHE A 56 -1.37 10.36 -14.22
CA PHE A 56 -2.46 9.41 -14.05
C PHE A 56 -3.04 8.88 -15.37
N SER A 57 -3.03 9.70 -16.42
CA SER A 57 -3.49 9.30 -17.76
C SER A 57 -2.63 8.24 -18.44
N GLU A 58 -1.40 8.01 -17.95
CA GLU A 58 -0.50 6.97 -18.45
C GLU A 58 -0.78 5.61 -17.80
N LEU A 59 -1.55 5.58 -16.71
CA LEU A 59 -1.83 4.37 -15.96
C LEU A 59 -2.94 3.57 -16.62
N LYS A 60 -2.69 2.27 -16.80
CA LYS A 60 -3.73 1.29 -17.09
C LYS A 60 -4.20 0.69 -15.78
N ILE A 61 -5.48 0.88 -15.47
CA ILE A 61 -6.05 0.52 -14.16
C ILE A 61 -5.90 -0.98 -13.89
N GLU A 62 -6.01 -1.80 -14.93
CA GLU A 62 -5.85 -3.25 -14.89
C GLU A 62 -4.43 -3.71 -14.51
N GLU A 63 -3.41 -2.89 -14.74
CA GLU A 63 -2.01 -3.15 -14.37
C GLU A 63 -1.69 -2.72 -12.93
N LEU A 64 -2.58 -1.96 -12.28
CA LEU A 64 -2.45 -1.56 -10.88
C LEU A 64 -2.82 -2.75 -9.98
N LYS A 65 -1.86 -3.66 -9.78
CA LYS A 65 -1.94 -4.76 -8.82
C LYS A 65 -0.92 -4.58 -7.71
N PRO A 66 -1.19 -5.04 -6.48
CA PRO A 66 -0.17 -5.07 -5.44
C PRO A 66 1.04 -5.88 -5.91
N LEU A 67 2.24 -5.39 -5.59
CA LEU A 67 3.48 -6.11 -5.78
C LEU A 67 3.43 -7.38 -4.93
N GLU A 68 3.67 -8.52 -5.54
CA GLU A 68 3.83 -9.80 -4.85
C GLU A 68 5.28 -10.26 -4.98
N PHE A 69 5.84 -10.81 -3.91
CA PHE A 69 7.19 -11.35 -3.91
C PHE A 69 7.30 -12.55 -3.00
N GLU A 70 8.15 -13.50 -3.37
CA GLU A 70 8.50 -14.62 -2.51
C GLU A 70 9.51 -14.14 -1.45
N ARG A 71 9.16 -14.29 -0.18
CA ARG A 71 10.08 -14.09 0.95
C ARG A 71 10.49 -15.43 1.51
N VAL A 72 11.80 -15.62 1.63
CA VAL A 72 12.42 -16.76 2.32
C VAL A 72 12.71 -16.36 3.76
N TYR A 73 12.34 -17.22 4.72
CA TYR A 73 12.58 -17.02 6.14
C TYR A 73 13.51 -18.11 6.66
N ALA A 74 14.56 -17.67 7.35
CA ALA A 74 15.45 -18.52 8.11
C ALA A 74 15.35 -18.16 9.60
N LEU A 75 14.61 -18.97 10.37
CA LEU A 75 14.44 -18.78 11.80
C LEU A 75 15.27 -19.82 12.56
N LYS A 76 15.78 -19.47 13.74
CA LYS A 76 16.58 -20.38 14.56
C LYS A 76 15.74 -21.61 14.94
N ASN A 77 16.26 -22.81 14.69
CA ASN A 77 15.62 -24.10 14.96
C ASN A 77 14.31 -24.33 14.19
N VAL A 78 14.10 -23.66 13.06
CA VAL A 78 12.99 -23.92 12.13
C VAL A 78 13.61 -24.20 10.77
N GLU A 79 13.06 -25.16 10.02
CA GLU A 79 13.47 -25.40 8.64
C GLU A 79 13.21 -24.14 7.81
N GLU A 80 14.08 -23.85 6.84
CA GLU A 80 13.87 -22.73 5.93
C GLU A 80 12.57 -22.92 5.17
N PHE A 81 11.76 -21.87 5.10
CA PHE A 81 10.51 -21.89 4.35
C PHE A 81 10.32 -20.58 3.60
N SER A 82 9.55 -20.63 2.52
CA SER A 82 9.17 -19.45 1.75
C SER A 82 7.67 -19.20 1.79
N LYS A 83 7.29 -17.94 1.59
CA LYS A 83 5.90 -17.51 1.46
C LYS A 83 5.81 -16.37 0.45
N ILE A 84 4.75 -16.37 -0.35
CA ILE A 84 4.38 -15.20 -1.17
C ILE A 84 3.80 -14.12 -0.24
N GLU A 85 4.43 -12.97 -0.21
CA GLU A 85 3.92 -11.77 0.46
C GLU A 85 3.35 -10.79 -0.56
N THR A 86 2.15 -10.29 -0.29
CA THR A 86 1.52 -9.18 -1.02
C THR A 86 1.88 -7.86 -0.33
N CYS A 87 2.42 -6.89 -1.08
CA CYS A 87 2.92 -5.63 -0.56
C CYS A 87 1.79 -4.63 -0.25
N ILE A 88 1.01 -4.93 0.79
CA ILE A 88 -0.05 -4.08 1.34
C ILE A 88 0.30 -3.77 2.80
N GLY A 89 0.46 -2.49 3.11
CA GLY A 89 0.77 -2.03 4.46
C GLY A 89 -0.36 -1.23 5.08
N VAL A 90 -0.41 -1.21 6.42
CA VAL A 90 -1.30 -0.35 7.20
C VAL A 90 -0.55 0.92 7.58
N TYR A 91 -1.11 2.07 7.22
CA TYR A 91 -0.51 3.39 7.46
C TYR A 91 -1.52 4.34 8.11
N THR A 92 -1.06 5.48 8.61
CA THR A 92 -1.98 6.57 8.94
C THR A 92 -2.48 7.27 7.68
N ARG A 93 -3.74 7.70 7.67
CA ARG A 93 -4.31 8.54 6.58
C ARG A 93 -3.67 9.92 6.51
N ARG A 94 -2.97 10.37 7.55
CA ARG A 94 -2.45 11.75 7.63
C ARG A 94 -1.32 11.96 6.63
N ASN A 95 -1.60 12.64 5.53
CA ASN A 95 -0.62 13.03 4.53
C ASN A 95 0.11 14.31 4.96
N LYS A 96 0.94 14.22 6.01
CA LYS A 96 1.71 15.36 6.54
C LYS A 96 2.78 15.84 5.55
N GLU A 97 3.36 14.92 4.80
CA GLU A 97 4.43 15.18 3.83
C GLU A 97 3.90 15.70 2.48
N ASN A 98 2.59 15.91 2.35
CA ASN A 98 1.95 16.34 1.11
C ASN A 98 2.33 15.49 -0.11
N ILE A 99 2.43 14.17 0.08
CA ILE A 99 2.67 13.20 -1.00
C ILE A 99 1.63 13.42 -2.10
N LYS A 100 2.09 13.45 -3.37
CA LYS A 100 1.26 13.76 -4.54
C LYS A 100 0.23 12.64 -4.75
N ILE A 101 -1.05 12.99 -4.66
CA ILE A 101 -2.15 12.19 -5.19
C ILE A 101 -2.38 12.63 -6.64
N ILE A 102 -2.34 11.69 -7.57
CA ILE A 102 -2.43 11.97 -9.02
C ILE A 102 -3.77 11.58 -9.64
N GLY A 103 -4.59 10.82 -8.91
CA GLY A 103 -5.93 10.44 -9.36
C GLY A 103 -6.66 9.61 -8.32
N SER A 104 -7.81 9.06 -8.71
CA SER A 104 -8.63 8.19 -7.88
C SER A 104 -9.26 7.09 -8.75
N ILE A 105 -9.36 5.89 -8.20
CA ILE A 105 -9.94 4.71 -8.86
C ILE A 105 -10.80 3.91 -7.89
N ASN A 106 -11.57 2.95 -8.40
CA ASN A 106 -12.21 1.95 -7.56
C ASN A 106 -11.13 0.96 -7.04
N PRO A 107 -10.82 0.92 -5.73
CA PRO A 107 -9.73 0.08 -5.21
C PRO A 107 -9.99 -1.43 -5.37
N LYS A 108 -11.26 -1.85 -5.52
CA LYS A 108 -11.61 -3.26 -5.75
C LYS A 108 -11.08 -3.80 -7.07
N THR A 109 -10.74 -2.94 -8.04
CA THR A 109 -10.07 -3.37 -9.28
C THR A 109 -8.59 -3.68 -9.04
N VAL A 110 -7.99 -3.13 -7.97
CA VAL A 110 -6.60 -3.37 -7.57
C VAL A 110 -6.52 -4.62 -6.70
N TYR A 111 -7.31 -4.67 -5.64
CA TYR A 111 -7.35 -5.79 -4.69
C TYR A 111 -8.73 -5.88 -4.02
N ASP A 112 -9.32 -7.07 -4.01
CA ASP A 112 -10.64 -7.36 -3.44
C ASP A 112 -10.59 -8.32 -2.23
N GLY A 113 -9.37 -8.69 -1.81
CA GLY A 113 -9.14 -9.57 -0.67
C GLY A 113 -9.32 -8.88 0.69
N PRO A 114 -9.12 -9.63 1.79
CA PRO A 114 -9.32 -9.13 3.13
C PRO A 114 -8.24 -8.12 3.53
N LEU A 115 -8.66 -7.03 4.18
CA LEU A 115 -7.82 -5.90 4.61
C LEU A 115 -8.05 -5.57 6.09
N PRO A 116 -7.57 -6.39 7.03
CA PRO A 116 -7.69 -6.08 8.45
C PRO A 116 -6.62 -5.09 8.89
N PHE A 117 -7.06 -4.15 9.72
CA PHE A 117 -6.18 -3.16 10.34
C PHE A 117 -5.41 -3.72 11.54
N GLU A 118 -5.87 -4.86 12.06
CA GLU A 118 -5.26 -5.61 13.13
C GLU A 118 -4.40 -6.73 12.54
N PRO A 119 -3.27 -7.10 13.19
CA PRO A 119 -2.47 -8.22 12.73
C PRO A 119 -3.30 -9.50 12.72
N TRP A 120 -3.19 -10.26 11.63
CA TRP A 120 -3.68 -11.64 11.59
C TRP A 120 -2.87 -12.43 12.62
N TYR A 121 -3.51 -12.97 13.66
CA TYR A 121 -2.86 -13.81 14.66
C TYR A 121 -2.55 -15.23 14.16
N ASP A 122 -2.44 -15.42 12.85
CA ASP A 122 -2.41 -16.74 12.21
C ASP A 122 -1.00 -17.32 12.03
N LEU A 123 0.02 -16.79 12.72
CA LEU A 123 1.31 -17.46 12.81
C LEU A 123 1.22 -18.61 13.84
N LYS A 124 0.49 -19.66 13.49
CA LYS A 124 0.76 -20.99 14.05
C LYS A 124 2.02 -21.51 13.38
N ILE A 125 3.16 -21.30 14.02
CA ILE A 125 4.40 -21.98 13.69
C ILE A 125 4.25 -23.40 14.27
N THR A 126 3.82 -24.36 13.45
CA THR A 126 3.90 -25.80 13.79
C THR A 126 5.30 -26.33 13.54
#